data_AF-A0A9D1GLX0-F1
#
_entry.id   AF-A0A9D1GLX0-F1
#
_cell.length_a   1.000
_cell.length_b   1.000
_cell.length_c   1.000
_cell.angle_alpha   90.00
_cell.angle_beta   90.00
_cell.angle_gamma   90.00
#
_symmetry.space_group_name_H-M   'P 1'
#
loop_
_entity.id
_entity.type
_entity.pdbx_description
1 polymer ?
#
loop_
_entity_poly.entity_id
_entity_poly.type
_entity_poly.pdbx_seq_one_letter_code
_entity_poly.pdbx_strand_id
1 'polypeptide(L)'
;MSDLSQMTLAEMPAYTEQDTKVEKKAHYAQIVEKFRNADCSQIQDLMYLIDTINQMSPEIYEHYRGLQDIFRANMHRLLEKIREQGDVYRVKDEEEKALLAACLEKACANKTLLKEKYQNLHIEA
;
A
#
# COMPACT_ATOMS: atom_id res chain seq x y z
N MET A 1 6.47 -1.22 25.16
CA MET A 1 5.61 -1.37 23.97
C MET A 1 5.73 -0.08 23.19
N SER A 2 6.11 -0.11 21.91
CA SER A 2 6.04 1.13 21.12
C SER A 2 4.58 1.52 20.97
N ASP A 3 4.30 2.80 21.16
CA ASP A 3 2.98 3.34 20.88
C ASP A 3 2.85 3.47 19.36
N LEU A 4 2.10 2.55 18.74
CA LEU A 4 1.83 2.55 17.31
C LEU A 4 1.24 3.89 16.82
N SER A 5 0.63 4.68 17.71
CA SER A 5 0.10 6.00 17.36
C SER A 5 1.20 7.02 17.00
N GLN A 6 2.42 6.84 17.54
CA GLN A 6 3.55 7.76 17.32
C GLN A 6 4.44 7.40 16.13
N MET A 7 4.33 6.17 15.61
CA MET A 7 5.13 5.73 14.46
C MET A 7 4.69 6.43 13.17
N THR A 8 5.61 6.66 12.25
CA THR A 8 5.31 7.12 10.89
C THR A 8 4.86 5.95 10.01
N LEU A 9 4.26 6.24 8.85
CA LEU A 9 3.93 5.17 7.88
C LEU A 9 5.18 4.47 7.35
N ALA A 10 6.30 5.19 7.25
CA ALA A 10 7.57 4.65 6.77
C ALA A 10 8.13 3.51 7.65
N GLU A 11 7.80 3.52 8.94
CA GLU A 11 8.28 2.51 9.89
C GLU A 11 7.39 1.24 9.91
N MET A 12 6.19 1.32 9.31
CA MET A 12 5.18 0.25 9.39
C MET A 12 5.60 -1.07 8.75
N PRO A 13 6.31 -1.12 7.61
CA PRO A 13 6.78 -2.38 7.06
C PRO A 13 7.69 -3.12 8.03
N ALA A 14 8.73 -2.45 8.55
CA ALA A 14 9.69 -3.06 9.48
C ALA A 14 9.01 -3.49 10.79
N TYR A 15 8.10 -2.67 11.31
CA TYR A 15 7.31 -3.02 12.49
C TYR A 15 6.44 -4.27 12.25
N THR A 16 5.76 -4.33 11.10
CA THR A 16 4.90 -5.48 10.74
C THR A 16 5.71 -6.76 10.58
N GLU A 17 6.91 -6.68 10.02
CA GLU A 17 7.84 -7.80 9.92
C GLU A 17 8.23 -8.33 11.31
N GLN A 18 8.60 -7.42 12.22
CA GLN A 18 8.93 -7.77 13.60
C GLN A 18 7.72 -8.38 14.32
N ASP A 19 6.55 -7.78 14.21
CA ASP A 19 5.32 -8.27 14.84
C ASP A 19 4.96 -9.67 14.33
N THR A 20 5.12 -9.91 13.04
CA THR A 20 4.86 -11.20 12.39
C THR A 20 5.82 -12.29 12.85
N LYS A 21 7.12 -11.97 12.96
CA LYS A 21 8.18 -12.95 13.26
C LYS A 21 8.40 -13.20 14.75
N VAL A 22 8.28 -12.15 15.56
CA VAL A 22 8.71 -12.16 16.98
C VAL A 22 7.51 -12.08 17.92
N GLU A 23 6.63 -11.10 17.71
CA GLU A 23 5.49 -10.82 18.60
C GLU A 23 4.24 -11.64 18.26
N LYS A 24 4.37 -12.61 17.35
CA LYS A 24 3.32 -13.57 16.99
C LYS A 24 2.02 -12.90 16.50
N LYS A 25 2.14 -11.84 15.70
CA LYS A 25 1.02 -11.14 15.04
C LYS A 25 0.08 -10.41 16.02
N ALA A 26 0.57 -10.06 17.21
CA ALA A 26 -0.24 -9.50 18.29
C ALA A 26 -0.84 -8.13 17.95
N HIS A 27 -0.23 -7.38 17.03
CA HIS A 27 -0.58 -5.98 16.76
C HIS A 27 -1.20 -5.76 15.37
N TYR A 28 -1.57 -6.81 14.64
CA TYR A 28 -2.19 -6.69 13.31
C TYR A 28 -3.44 -5.81 13.27
N ALA A 29 -4.30 -5.89 14.29
CA ALA A 29 -5.48 -5.06 14.38
C ALA A 29 -5.13 -3.56 14.42
N GLN A 30 -4.11 -3.20 15.21
CA GLN A 30 -3.67 -1.82 15.37
C GLN A 30 -2.94 -1.31 14.12
N ILE A 31 -2.19 -2.18 13.43
CA ILE A 31 -1.60 -1.86 12.12
C ILE A 31 -2.72 -1.50 11.13
N VAL A 32 -3.81 -2.27 11.09
CA VAL A 32 -4.99 -1.96 10.24
C VAL A 32 -5.62 -0.64 10.63
N GLU A 33 -5.84 -0.38 11.92
CA GLU A 33 -6.40 0.88 12.41
C GLU A 33 -5.53 2.08 12.04
N LYS A 34 -4.21 1.94 12.11
CA LYS A 34 -3.28 3.01 11.73
C LYS A 34 -3.47 3.42 10.27
N PHE A 35 -3.48 2.47 9.34
CA PHE A 35 -3.71 2.77 7.92
C PHE A 35 -5.14 3.21 7.60
N ARG A 36 -6.12 2.78 8.40
CA ARG A 36 -7.51 3.24 8.27
C ARG A 36 -7.66 4.73 8.62
N ASN A 37 -6.87 5.20 9.59
CA ASN A 37 -6.90 6.59 10.06
C ASN A 37 -5.87 7.48 9.36
N ALA A 38 -4.95 6.91 8.59
CA ALA A 38 -3.97 7.65 7.82
C ALA A 38 -4.56 8.16 6.50
N ASP A 39 -4.14 9.36 6.09
CA ASP A 39 -4.35 9.82 4.73
C ASP A 39 -3.29 9.22 3.80
N CYS A 40 -3.63 8.14 3.08
CA CYS A 40 -2.76 7.54 2.08
C CYS A 40 -2.99 8.17 0.70
N SER A 41 -2.82 9.48 0.60
CA SER A 41 -3.08 10.25 -0.62
C SER A 41 -1.88 10.34 -1.56
N GLN A 42 -0.67 10.11 -1.07
CA GLN A 42 0.56 10.13 -1.87
C GLN A 42 0.96 8.72 -2.33
N ILE A 43 1.69 8.63 -3.45
CA ILE A 43 2.23 7.36 -3.95
C ILE A 43 3.13 6.70 -2.89
N GLN A 44 3.90 7.50 -2.15
CA GLN A 44 4.80 7.02 -1.10
C GLN A 44 4.04 6.35 0.06
N ASP A 45 2.88 6.87 0.45
CA ASP A 45 2.05 6.28 1.51
C ASP A 45 1.50 4.92 1.08
N LEU A 46 1.08 4.83 -0.18
CA LEU A 46 0.65 3.56 -0.80
C LEU A 46 1.80 2.55 -0.88
N MET A 47 3.03 3.00 -1.16
CA MET A 47 4.21 2.14 -1.13
C MET A 47 4.43 1.55 0.28
N TYR A 48 4.36 2.38 1.33
CA TYR A 48 4.48 1.88 2.71
C TYR A 48 3.35 0.91 3.08
N LEU A 49 2.12 1.16 2.63
CA LEU A 49 1.00 0.26 2.83
C LEU A 49 1.22 -1.09 2.13
N ILE A 50 1.66 -1.12 0.87
CA ILE A 50 1.86 -2.39 0.17
C ILE A 50 3.06 -3.18 0.73
N ASP A 51 4.12 -2.49 1.16
CA ASP A 51 5.24 -3.12 1.84
C ASP A 51 4.82 -3.68 3.21
N THR A 52 3.92 -2.99 3.93
CA THR A 52 3.31 -3.53 5.17
C THR A 52 2.50 -4.79 4.88
N ILE A 53 1.64 -4.79 3.85
CA ILE A 53 0.86 -5.97 3.43
C ILE A 53 1.78 -7.16 3.11
N ASN A 54 2.93 -6.91 2.48
CA ASN A 54 3.91 -7.95 2.15
C ASN A 54 4.56 -8.61 3.37
N GLN A 55 4.62 -7.91 4.51
CA GLN A 55 5.16 -8.47 5.75
C GLN A 55 4.11 -9.23 6.56
N MET A 56 2.82 -9.07 6.24
CA MET A 56 1.77 -9.79 6.94
C MET A 56 1.70 -11.25 6.53
N SER A 57 1.51 -12.12 7.51
CA SER A 57 1.18 -13.51 7.28
C SER A 57 -0.30 -13.67 6.90
N PRO A 58 -0.62 -14.45 5.85
CA PRO A 58 -2.00 -14.70 5.44
C PRO A 58 -2.79 -15.58 6.42
N GLU A 59 -2.16 -16.11 7.48
CA GLU A 59 -2.82 -16.91 8.52
C GLU A 59 -3.92 -16.14 9.25
N ILE A 60 -3.80 -14.81 9.35
CA ILE A 60 -4.86 -13.94 9.88
C ILE A 60 -5.44 -13.14 8.72
N TYR A 61 -6.24 -13.84 7.92
CA TYR A 61 -6.75 -13.34 6.64
C TYR A 61 -7.58 -12.05 6.77
N GLU A 62 -8.29 -11.86 7.88
CA GLU A 62 -9.15 -10.68 8.08
C GLU A 62 -8.35 -9.36 8.06
N HIS A 63 -7.24 -9.30 8.80
CA HIS A 63 -6.41 -8.08 8.84
C HIS A 63 -5.68 -7.84 7.53
N TYR A 64 -5.17 -8.93 6.92
CA TYR A 64 -4.57 -8.87 5.59
C TYR A 64 -5.56 -8.30 4.55
N ARG A 65 -6.80 -8.80 4.53
CA ARG A 65 -7.85 -8.31 3.62
C ARG A 65 -8.25 -6.87 3.91
N GLY A 66 -8.33 -6.50 5.19
CA GLY A 66 -8.59 -5.12 5.61
C GLY A 66 -7.59 -4.12 5.02
N LEU A 67 -6.29 -4.43 5.07
CA LEU A 67 -5.26 -3.58 4.44
C LEU A 67 -5.37 -3.58 2.92
N GLN A 68 -5.65 -4.72 2.28
CA GLN A 68 -5.86 -4.77 0.83
C GLN A 68 -6.99 -3.86 0.37
N ASP A 69 -8.11 -3.83 1.10
CA ASP A 69 -9.25 -2.99 0.75
C ASP A 69 -8.94 -1.51 0.92
N ILE A 70 -8.19 -1.14 1.98
CA ILE A 70 -7.68 0.23 2.17
C ILE A 70 -6.76 0.62 0.99
N PHE A 71 -5.83 -0.25 0.61
CA PHE A 71 -4.91 -0.01 -0.50
C PHE A 71 -5.67 0.20 -1.82
N ARG A 72 -6.60 -0.70 -2.15
CA ARG A 72 -7.41 -0.62 -3.38
C ARG A 72 -8.19 0.68 -3.47
N ALA A 73 -8.82 1.09 -2.38
CA ALA A 73 -9.62 2.32 -2.35
C ALA A 73 -8.75 3.56 -2.59
N ASN A 74 -7.60 3.65 -1.92
CA ASN A 74 -6.70 4.79 -2.07
C ASN A 74 -5.96 4.80 -3.42
N MET A 75 -5.51 3.65 -3.91
CA MET A 75 -4.92 3.52 -5.25
C MET A 75 -5.92 3.94 -6.33
N HIS A 76 -7.19 3.54 -6.21
CA HIS A 76 -8.21 3.96 -7.17
C HIS A 76 -8.41 5.48 -7.15
N ARG A 77 -8.50 6.11 -5.98
CA ARG A 77 -8.63 7.58 -5.85
C ARG A 77 -7.42 8.31 -6.43
N LEU A 78 -6.21 7.81 -6.14
CA LEU A 78 -4.97 8.37 -6.70
C LEU A 78 -5.01 8.33 -8.24
N LEU A 79 -5.30 7.16 -8.81
CA LEU A 79 -5.35 6.98 -10.26
C LEU A 79 -6.39 7.88 -10.91
N GLU A 80 -7.60 8.01 -10.34
CA GLU A 80 -8.62 8.95 -10.85
C GLU A 80 -8.17 10.40 -10.78
N LYS A 81 -7.40 10.79 -9.74
CA LYS A 81 -6.88 12.15 -9.59
C LYS A 81 -5.85 12.50 -10.67
N ILE A 82 -5.03 11.54 -11.08
CA ILE A 82 -3.95 11.73 -12.07
C ILE A 82 -4.34 11.31 -13.49
N ARG A 83 -5.59 10.85 -13.69
CA ARG A 83 -6.09 10.40 -14.98
C ARG A 83 -6.43 11.59 -15.86
N GLU A 84 -5.88 11.59 -17.06
CA GLU A 84 -6.19 12.52 -18.14
C GLU A 84 -7.07 11.86 -19.22
N GLN A 85 -7.34 12.58 -20.30
CA GLN A 85 -8.08 12.05 -21.45
C GLN A 85 -7.35 10.87 -22.08
N GLY A 86 -8.10 9.83 -22.47
CA GLY A 86 -7.54 8.67 -23.16
C GLY A 86 -6.81 7.67 -22.26
N ASP A 87 -7.12 7.61 -20.96
CA ASP A 87 -6.54 6.67 -19.99
C ASP A 87 -5.02 6.81 -19.81
N VAL A 88 -4.53 8.03 -19.97
CA VAL A 88 -3.17 8.43 -19.62
C VAL A 88 -3.15 8.89 -18.16
N TYR A 89 -2.19 8.42 -17.38
CA TYR A 89 -2.02 8.78 -15.96
C TYR A 89 -0.76 9.63 -15.82
N ARG A 90 -0.89 10.92 -15.50
CA ARG A 90 0.25 11.84 -15.45
C ARG A 90 0.68 12.16 -14.01
N VAL A 91 1.92 11.81 -13.70
CA VAL A 91 2.58 12.12 -12.43
C VAL A 91 3.50 13.34 -12.57
N LYS A 92 4.11 13.78 -11.47
CA LYS A 92 4.91 15.01 -11.44
C LYS A 92 6.26 14.90 -12.17
N ASP A 93 6.92 13.74 -12.05
CA ASP A 93 8.26 13.51 -12.55
C ASP A 93 8.57 12.00 -12.68
N GLU A 94 9.72 11.68 -13.28
CA GLU A 94 10.15 10.29 -13.50
C GLU A 94 10.39 9.51 -12.19
N GLU A 95 10.63 10.20 -11.06
CA GLU A 95 10.75 9.55 -9.75
C GLU A 95 9.39 9.05 -9.25
N GLU A 96 8.35 9.89 -9.30
CA GLU A 96 6.98 9.46 -8.99
C GLU A 96 6.49 8.36 -9.93
N LYS A 97 6.88 8.40 -11.22
CA LYS A 97 6.52 7.38 -12.21
C LYS A 97 7.14 6.04 -11.86
N ALA A 98 8.44 6.02 -11.54
CA ALA A 98 9.14 4.83 -11.10
C ALA A 98 8.53 4.28 -9.80
N LEU A 99 8.22 5.16 -8.84
CA LEU A 99 7.61 4.77 -7.57
C LEU A 99 6.21 4.18 -7.76
N LEU A 100 5.37 4.77 -8.61
CA LEU A 100 4.03 4.26 -8.92
C LEU A 100 4.12 2.91 -9.63
N ALA A 101 5.01 2.77 -10.61
CA ALA A 101 5.23 1.50 -11.31
C ALA A 101 5.63 0.37 -10.34
N ALA A 102 6.61 0.64 -9.45
CA ALA A 102 7.04 -0.32 -8.44
C ALA A 102 5.92 -0.67 -7.44
N CYS A 103 5.11 0.32 -7.06
CA CYS A 103 3.98 0.12 -6.15
C CYS A 103 2.92 -0.80 -6.79
N LEU A 104 2.58 -0.56 -8.05
CA LEU A 104 1.66 -1.41 -8.82
C LEU A 104 2.22 -2.83 -9.01
N GLU A 105 3.51 -2.97 -9.31
CA GLU A 105 4.17 -4.27 -9.45
C GLU A 105 4.07 -5.09 -8.16
N LYS A 106 4.46 -4.52 -7.01
CA LYS A 106 4.35 -5.16 -5.69
C LYS A 106 2.91 -5.56 -5.37
N ALA A 107 1.95 -4.67 -5.67
CA ALA A 107 0.54 -4.93 -5.41
C ALA A 107 -0.05 -6.03 -6.32
N CYS A 108 0.45 -6.17 -7.55
CA CYS A 108 0.11 -7.28 -8.41
C CYS A 108 0.75 -8.59 -7.94
N ALA A 109 2.02 -8.55 -7.51
CA ALA A 109 2.77 -9.72 -7.06
C ALA A 109 2.12 -10.40 -5.85
N ASN A 110 1.60 -9.62 -4.90
CA ASN A 110 0.91 -10.14 -3.72
C ASN A 110 -0.62 -10.30 -3.92
N LYS A 111 -1.13 -10.15 -5.15
CA LYS A 111 -2.55 -10.30 -5.51
C LYS A 111 -3.49 -9.29 -4.83
N THR A 112 -2.96 -8.18 -4.32
CA THR A 112 -3.79 -7.06 -3.85
C THR A 112 -4.49 -6.39 -5.02
N LEU A 113 -3.80 -6.24 -6.15
CA LEU A 113 -4.35 -5.80 -7.43
C LEU A 113 -4.37 -6.94 -8.47
N LEU A 114 -5.29 -6.82 -9.43
CA LEU A 114 -5.36 -7.72 -10.58
C LEU A 114 -4.36 -7.29 -11.64
N LYS A 115 -3.39 -8.15 -11.94
CA LYS A 115 -2.28 -7.85 -12.86
C LYS A 115 -2.79 -7.41 -14.24
N GLU A 116 -3.83 -8.05 -14.74
CA GLU A 116 -4.44 -7.79 -16.06
C GLU A 116 -4.99 -6.36 -16.19
N LYS A 117 -5.41 -5.76 -15.07
CA LYS A 117 -5.97 -4.41 -15.05
C LYS A 117 -4.91 -3.33 -14.86
N TYR A 118 -3.83 -3.61 -14.13
CA TYR A 118 -2.91 -2.58 -13.63
C TYR A 118 -1.50 -2.63 -14.22
N GLN A 119 -1.07 -3.75 -14.82
CA GLN A 119 0.32 -3.90 -15.30
C GLN A 119 0.67 -2.98 -16.48
N ASN A 120 -0.31 -2.67 -17.33
CA ASN A 120 -0.08 -1.96 -18.59
C ASN A 120 -0.71 -0.55 -18.61
N LEU A 121 -0.83 0.09 -17.43
CA LEU A 121 -1.30 1.46 -17.37
C LEU A 121 -0.32 2.38 -18.10
N HIS A 122 -0.85 3.31 -18.90
CA HIS A 122 -0.05 4.29 -19.60
C HIS A 122 0.28 5.45 -18.65
N ILE A 123 1.42 5.35 -17.97
CA ILE A 123 1.89 6.33 -16.98
C ILE A 123 2.95 7.24 -17.62
N GLU A 124 2.72 8.54 -17.55
CA GLU A 124 3.62 9.57 -18.06
C GLU A 124 4.05 10.53 -16.95
N ALA A 125 5.22 11.15 -17.11
CA ALA A 125 5.79 12.16 -16.21
C ALA A 125 6.00 13.47 -16.97
#